data_AF-J3QR87-F1
#
_entry.id   AF-J3QR87-F1
#
_cell.length_a   1.000
_cell.length_b   1.000
_cell.length_c   1.000
_cell.angle_alpha   90.00
_cell.angle_beta   90.00
_cell.angle_gamma   90.00
#
_symmetry.space_group_name_H-M   'P 1'
#
loop_
_entity.id
_entity.type
_entity.pdbx_description
1 polymer ?
#
loop_
_entity_poly.entity_id
_entity_poly.type
_entity_poly.pdbx_seq_one_letter_code
_entity_poly.pdbx_strand_id
1 'polypeptide(L)' 'MPGFDYKFLEKPKRRLLCPLCGKPMREPVQVSTCGHRFCDTCLQEFLRS' A
#
# COMPACT_ATOMS: atom_id res chain seq x y z
N MET A 1 0.93 1.51 11.01
CA MET A 1 1.25 2.81 10.36
C MET A 1 1.13 2.66 8.85
N PRO A 2 0.48 3.60 8.14
CA PRO A 2 0.27 3.51 6.70
C PRO A 2 1.54 3.82 5.91
N GLY A 3 1.96 2.88 5.05
CA GLY A 3 3.03 3.06 4.07
C GLY A 3 4.40 3.48 4.63
N PHE A 4 5.35 3.73 3.73
CA PHE A 4 6.65 4.31 4.06
C PHE A 4 6.69 5.80 3.73
N ASP A 5 7.17 6.59 4.68
CA ASP A 5 7.38 8.03 4.53
C ASP A 5 8.88 8.35 4.54
N TYR A 6 9.56 7.84 3.52
CA TYR A 6 10.98 8.02 3.34
C TYR A 6 11.26 8.72 2.02
N LYS A 7 12.36 9.45 1.97
CA LYS A 7 12.93 9.93 0.72
C LYS A 7 13.70 8.77 0.08
N PHE A 8 13.11 8.17 -0.94
CA PHE A 8 13.77 7.11 -1.71
C PHE A 8 14.81 7.72 -2.65
N LEU A 9 15.92 7.00 -2.86
CA LEU A 9 16.97 7.38 -3.82
C LEU A 9 16.40 7.47 -5.25
N GLU A 10 15.51 6.54 -5.59
CA GLU A 10 14.79 6.51 -6.86
C GLU A 10 13.28 6.57 -6.64
N LYS A 11 12.56 7.14 -7.61
CA LYS A 11 11.09 7.19 -7.55
C LYS A 11 10.52 5.77 -7.56
N PRO A 12 9.74 5.36 -6.54
CA PRO A 12 9.13 4.04 -6.53
C PRO A 12 8.21 3.82 -7.73
N LYS A 13 8.29 2.63 -8.33
CA LYS A 13 7.41 2.24 -9.43
C LYS A 13 5.95 2.24 -8.96
N ARG A 14 5.01 2.66 -9.81
CA ARG A 14 3.58 2.78 -9.46
C ARG A 14 2.99 1.51 -8.83
N ARG A 15 3.39 0.32 -9.29
CA ARG A 15 2.96 -0.98 -8.73
C ARG A 15 3.37 -1.24 -7.28
N LEU A 16 4.29 -0.45 -6.74
CA LEU A 16 4.78 -0.55 -5.36
C LEU A 16 4.05 0.45 -4.43
N LEU A 17 3.24 1.33 -5.00
CA LEU A 17 2.46 2.32 -4.25
C LEU A 17 1.13 1.73 -3.83
N CYS A 18 0.73 2.00 -2.60
CA CYS A 18 -0.59 1.68 -2.09
C CYS A 18 -1.63 2.58 -2.78
N PRO A 19 -2.70 2.04 -3.38
CA PRO A 19 -3.76 2.85 -3.99
C PRO A 19 -4.54 3.70 -2.98
N LEU A 20 -4.56 3.32 -1.70
CA LEU A 20 -5.31 4.02 -0.65
C LEU A 20 -4.54 5.22 -0.06
N CYS A 21 -3.24 5.07 0.20
CA CYS A 21 -2.45 6.14 0.83
C CYS A 21 -1.42 6.81 -0.09
N GLY A 22 -1.25 6.32 -1.32
CA GLY A 22 -0.32 6.87 -2.32
C GLY A 22 1.17 6.66 -2.00
N LYS A 23 1.50 6.09 -0.84
CA LYS A 23 2.87 5.83 -0.38
C LYS A 23 3.33 4.41 -0.76
N PRO A 24 4.65 4.15 -0.81
CA PRO A 24 5.15 2.79 -0.94
C PRO A 24 4.58 1.89 0.15
N MET A 25 4.09 0.71 -0.26
CA MET A 25 3.35 -0.18 0.64
C MET A 25 4.22 -0.65 1.80
N ARG A 26 3.72 -0.49 3.02
CA ARG A 26 4.25 -1.12 4.22
C ARG A 26 3.43 -2.38 4.49
N GLU A 27 4.10 -3.50 4.69
CA GLU A 27 3.47 -4.81 4.92
C GLU A 27 2.39 -5.09 3.84
N PRO A 28 2.80 -5.20 2.57
CA PRO A 28 1.86 -5.31 1.46
C PRO A 28 1.04 -6.60 1.56
N VAL A 29 -0.29 -6.46 1.52
CA VAL A 29 -1.24 -7.56 1.40
C VAL A 29 -1.87 -7.56 0.01
N GLN A 30 -2.12 -8.74 -0.54
CA GLN A 30 -2.74 -8.91 -1.86
C GLN A 30 -4.16 -9.48 -1.71
N VAL A 31 -5.12 -8.83 -2.35
CA VAL A 31 -6.51 -9.32 -2.42
C VAL A 31 -6.55 -10.52 -3.37
N SER A 32 -6.99 -11.68 -2.87
CA SER A 32 -6.96 -12.94 -3.62
C SER A 32 -7.86 -12.93 -4.87
N THR A 33 -8.97 -12.19 -4.83
CA THR A 33 -9.97 -12.19 -5.91
C THR A 33 -9.61 -11.30 -7.10
N CYS A 34 -8.79 -10.27 -6.91
CA CYS A 34 -8.47 -9.30 -7.96
C CYS A 34 -6.97 -8.96 -8.09
N GLY A 35 -6.11 -9.49 -7.21
CA GLY A 35 -4.66 -9.33 -7.28
C GLY A 35 -4.13 -7.95 -6.89
N HIS A 36 -4.99 -7.00 -6.50
CA HIS A 36 -4.58 -5.68 -6.06
C HIS A 36 -3.85 -5.73 -4.71
N ARG A 37 -2.86 -4.84 -4.52
CA ARG A 37 -2.04 -4.79 -3.30
C ARG A 37 -2.21 -3.46 -2.58
N PHE A 38 -2.18 -3.54 -1.25
CA PHE A 38 -2.36 -2.42 -0.33
C PHE A 38 -1.44 -2.58 0.87
N CYS A 39 -1.22 -1.53 1.65
CA CYS A 39 -0.70 -1.71 3.01
C CYS A 39 -1.72 -2.51 3.84
N ASP A 40 -1.27 -3.42 4.71
CA ASP A 40 -2.15 -4.16 5.61
C ASP A 40 -3.08 -3.22 6.39
N THR A 41 -2.53 -2.20 7.06
CA THR A 41 -3.32 -1.25 7.85
C THR A 41 -4.33 -0.48 7.01
N CYS A 42 -3.97 -0.06 5.78
CA CYS A 42 -4.87 0.69 4.91
C CYS A 42 -6.04 -0.18 4.45
N LEU A 43 -5.78 -1.43 4.09
CA LEU A 43 -6.84 -2.34 3.68
C LEU A 43 -7.77 -2.67 4.85
N GLN A 44 -7.22 -2.94 6.03
CA GLN A 44 -8.02 -3.20 7.23
C GLN A 44 -8.89 -2.00 7.61
N GLU A 45 -8.37 -0.77 7.56
CA GLU A 45 -9.14 0.46 7.80
C GLU A 45 -10.27 0.63 6.77
N PHE A 46 -9.99 0.40 5.49
CA PHE A 46 -10.99 0.49 4.41
C PHE A 46 -12.09 -0.57 4.51
N LEU A 47 -11.80 -1.76 5.02
CA LEU A 47 -12.79 -2.83 5.21
C LEU A 47 -13.60 -2.69 6.51
N ARG A 48 -13.14 -1.87 7.45
CA ARG A 48 -13.84 -1.57 8.71
C ARG A 48 -14.87 -0.46 8.57
N SER A 49 -14.81 0.34 7.49
CA SER A 49 -15.77 1.39 7.13
C SER A 49 -16.90 0.84 6.27
#